data_AF-A0A9D7H9T5-F1
#
_entry.id   AF-A0A9D7H9T5-F1
#
_cell.length_a   1.000
_cell.length_b   1.000
_cell.length_c   1.000
_cell.angle_alpha   90.00
_cell.angle_beta   90.00
_cell.angle_gamma   90.00
#
_symmetry.space_group_name_H-M   'P 1'
#
loop_
_entity.id
_entity.type
_entity.pdbx_description
1 polymer ?
#
loop_
_entity_poly.entity_id
_entity_poly.type
_entity_poly.pdbx_seq_one_letter_code
_entity_poly.pdbx_strand_id
1 'polypeptide(L)'
;MLRTLLSAPPRGPTQGSPLFALAAVVLVACGGQPSPTVAATSAVVGDDAGPRANPMEHRADDAGGLEAAAPVRTCSPGPVTFQPTAWVPPPTARVAACSPTQIQVLATCMNNDTVTAACSQFWQAPENDSCLRCANTPEGATVRGPLYDQGAYTYVNYPGCIAAMSGDTSQGGCGARYDRLLSCEDAFCGHCDVDGIDACLDAADKGGCATYAAALDCAKTQETACTGADYFGDVVKVVSLFCGQ
;
A
#
# COMPACT_ATOMS: atom_id res chain seq x y z
N MET A 1 -1.92 -5.82 -9.08
CA MET A 1 -2.69 -7.02 -9.50
C MET A 1 -2.79 -7.98 -8.34
N LEU A 2 -3.63 -7.65 -7.36
CA LEU A 2 -4.01 -8.61 -6.35
C LEU A 2 -5.13 -9.44 -6.97
N ARG A 3 -4.94 -10.76 -7.05
CA ARG A 3 -5.98 -11.68 -7.49
C ARG A 3 -7.20 -11.50 -6.61
N THR A 4 -8.23 -10.85 -7.15
CA THR A 4 -9.58 -10.95 -6.60
C THR A 4 -10.00 -12.41 -6.76
N LEU A 5 -9.62 -13.27 -5.81
CA LEU A 5 -10.06 -14.66 -5.69
C LEU A 5 -11.57 -14.67 -5.36
N LEU A 6 -12.37 -14.30 -6.35
CA LEU A 6 -13.81 -14.43 -6.39
C LEU A 6 -14.15 -15.92 -6.62
N SER A 7 -13.95 -16.73 -5.59
CA SER A 7 -14.83 -17.88 -5.37
C SER A 7 -15.81 -17.49 -4.28
N ALA A 8 -16.94 -16.92 -4.67
CA ALA A 8 -18.00 -16.52 -3.76
C ALA A 8 -18.58 -17.76 -3.01
N PRO A 9 -18.63 -17.77 -1.66
CA PRO A 9 -19.42 -18.77 -0.96
C PRO A 9 -20.93 -18.51 -1.14
N PRO A 10 -21.78 -19.55 -1.14
CA PRO A 10 -23.23 -19.39 -1.21
C PRO A 10 -23.73 -18.58 -0.01
N ARG A 11 -24.48 -17.50 -0.27
CA ARG A 11 -25.11 -16.67 0.76
C ARG A 11 -26.19 -17.47 1.49
N GLY A 12 -25.91 -17.88 2.71
CA GLY A 12 -26.91 -18.36 3.67
C GLY A 12 -27.71 -17.19 4.27
N PRO A 13 -28.95 -17.43 4.73
CA PRO A 13 -29.82 -16.39 5.29
C PRO A 13 -29.27 -15.84 6.61
N THR A 14 -29.19 -14.51 6.71
CA THR A 14 -28.82 -13.74 7.90
C THR A 14 -29.90 -13.83 8.98
N GLN A 15 -29.55 -14.33 10.18
CA GLN A 15 -30.39 -14.28 11.37
C GLN A 15 -29.84 -13.29 12.41
N GLY A 16 -30.73 -12.38 12.84
CA GLY A 16 -30.87 -11.96 14.24
C GLY A 16 -29.85 -10.98 14.82
N SER A 17 -30.19 -9.69 14.80
CA SER A 17 -29.61 -8.68 15.70
C SER A 17 -30.18 -8.77 17.11
N PRO A 18 -29.37 -8.62 18.17
CA PRO A 18 -29.85 -8.12 19.45
C PRO A 18 -29.42 -6.67 19.70
N LEU A 19 -30.41 -5.84 20.05
CA LEU A 19 -30.32 -4.57 20.77
C LEU A 19 -29.57 -4.75 22.10
N PHE A 20 -28.65 -3.85 22.48
CA PHE A 20 -28.27 -3.41 23.85
C PHE A 20 -27.10 -2.41 23.71
N ALA A 21 -26.82 -1.40 24.52
CA ALA A 21 -27.50 -0.65 25.58
C ALA A 21 -26.70 0.66 25.69
N LEU A 22 -27.37 1.80 25.91
CA LEU A 22 -26.76 3.10 26.15
C LEU A 22 -26.08 3.13 27.53
N ALA A 23 -24.76 3.35 27.56
CA ALA A 23 -24.03 3.70 28.78
C ALA A 23 -23.54 5.14 28.68
N ALA A 24 -24.05 5.99 29.57
CA ALA A 24 -23.64 7.38 29.75
C ALA A 24 -22.23 7.43 30.35
N VAL A 25 -21.33 8.22 29.75
CA VAL A 25 -20.02 8.53 30.31
C VAL A 25 -19.95 10.01 30.67
N VAL A 26 -19.53 10.23 31.92
CA VAL A 26 -19.43 11.49 32.64
C VAL A 26 -18.28 12.35 32.09
N LEU A 27 -18.59 13.61 31.77
CA LEU A 27 -17.63 14.66 31.46
C LEU A 27 -16.93 15.14 32.75
N VAL A 28 -15.63 14.86 32.88
CA VAL A 28 -14.75 15.52 33.86
C VAL A 28 -13.95 16.59 33.13
N ALA A 29 -14.29 17.85 33.39
CA ALA A 29 -13.53 19.01 32.97
C ALA A 29 -12.39 19.26 33.98
N CYS A 30 -11.13 19.19 33.53
CA CYS A 30 -9.99 19.73 34.26
C CYS A 30 -9.39 20.89 33.47
N GLY A 31 -9.33 22.05 34.13
CA GLY A 31 -8.89 23.31 33.56
C GLY A 31 -7.37 23.44 33.40
N GLY A 32 -7.00 24.27 32.43
CA GLY A 32 -6.04 25.36 32.54
C GLY A 32 -4.61 25.08 33.02
N GLN A 33 -3.67 25.19 32.09
CA GLN A 33 -2.41 25.89 32.36
C GLN A 33 -1.83 26.51 31.08
N PRO A 34 -1.66 27.85 30.99
CA PRO A 34 -0.96 28.46 29.87
C PRO A 34 0.53 28.13 29.97
N SER A 35 1.07 27.48 28.94
CA SER A 35 2.51 27.23 28.82
C SER A 35 3.22 28.45 28.19
N PRO A 36 4.46 28.74 28.60
CA PRO A 36 5.20 29.92 28.17
C PRO A 36 5.59 29.84 26.70
N THR A 37 5.44 30.97 26.00
CA THR A 37 5.91 31.21 24.64
C THR A 37 7.44 31.20 24.63
N VAL A 38 8.04 30.09 24.19
CA VAL A 38 9.47 30.06 23.86
C VAL A 38 9.60 30.42 22.38
N ALA A 39 10.11 31.61 22.10
CA ALA A 39 10.47 32.03 20.76
C ALA A 39 11.64 31.17 20.27
N ALA A 40 11.34 30.21 19.40
CA ALA A 40 12.34 29.45 18.67
C ALA A 40 12.79 30.25 17.45
N THR A 41 14.01 30.77 17.49
CA THR A 41 14.69 31.37 16.36
C THR A 41 15.12 30.26 15.41
N SER A 42 14.32 29.95 14.40
CA SER A 42 14.72 29.03 13.33
C SER A 42 15.69 29.75 12.39
N ALA A 43 16.95 29.32 12.40
CA ALA A 43 17.91 29.63 11.36
C ALA A 43 17.45 28.96 10.07
N VAL A 44 17.11 29.77 9.06
CA VAL A 44 16.83 29.30 7.70
C VAL A 44 18.17 28.96 7.06
N VAL A 45 18.52 27.68 7.03
CA VAL A 45 19.53 27.16 6.11
C VAL A 45 18.81 26.97 4.78
N GLY A 46 19.14 27.81 3.81
CA GLY A 46 18.64 27.68 2.46
C GLY A 46 19.32 26.51 1.77
N ASP A 47 18.60 25.40 1.67
CA ASP A 47 18.96 24.32 0.77
C ASP A 47 18.36 24.64 -0.61
N ASP A 48 19.23 24.99 -1.56
CA ASP A 48 18.93 25.11 -2.98
C ASP A 48 18.44 23.76 -3.53
N ALA A 49 17.15 23.50 -3.37
CA ALA A 49 16.45 22.44 -4.08
C ALA A 49 16.34 22.83 -5.54
N GLY A 50 17.35 22.45 -6.33
CA GLY A 50 17.29 22.52 -7.79
C GLY A 50 16.02 21.84 -8.32
N PRO A 51 15.51 22.27 -9.50
CA PRO A 51 14.31 21.72 -10.09
C PRO A 51 14.45 20.21 -10.27
N ARG A 52 13.55 19.44 -9.64
CA ARG A 52 13.42 18.01 -9.85
C ARG A 52 13.03 17.80 -11.32
N ALA A 53 13.95 17.27 -12.12
CA ALA A 53 13.69 16.88 -13.49
C ALA A 53 12.68 15.73 -13.50
N ASN A 54 11.58 15.88 -14.25
CA ASN A 54 10.61 14.82 -14.50
C ASN A 54 11.28 13.75 -15.39
N PRO A 55 11.45 12.49 -14.92
CA PRO A 55 12.17 11.47 -15.69
C PRO A 55 11.42 10.89 -16.89
N MET A 56 10.27 11.45 -17.31
CA MET A 56 9.38 10.79 -18.28
C MET A 56 9.17 11.52 -19.61
N GLU A 57 9.85 12.65 -19.87
CA GLU A 57 9.78 13.32 -21.18
C GLU A 57 10.84 12.78 -22.16
N HIS A 58 10.74 11.52 -22.60
CA HIS A 58 11.40 11.06 -23.83
C HIS A 58 10.74 9.79 -24.38
N ARG A 59 9.74 9.97 -25.26
CA ARG A 59 9.41 9.08 -26.39
C ARG A 59 8.21 9.64 -27.14
N ALA A 60 8.49 10.54 -28.08
CA ALA A 60 7.60 10.80 -29.20
C ALA A 60 8.43 10.74 -30.47
N ASP A 61 7.88 10.05 -31.47
CA ASP A 61 8.20 10.14 -32.90
C ASP A 61 9.29 9.21 -33.46
N ASP A 62 9.01 7.90 -33.45
CA ASP A 62 9.53 6.99 -34.48
C ASP A 62 8.37 6.22 -35.13
N ALA A 63 7.79 6.84 -36.16
CA ALA A 63 6.78 6.23 -37.02
C ALA A 63 7.47 5.68 -38.28
N GLY A 64 7.59 4.35 -38.40
CA GLY A 64 7.88 3.73 -39.70
C GLY A 64 8.66 2.44 -39.68
N GLY A 65 8.08 1.37 -39.14
CA GLY A 65 8.61 0.02 -39.36
C GLY A 65 7.54 -1.01 -39.05
N LEU A 66 7.03 -1.70 -40.09
CA LEU A 66 6.31 -2.97 -39.93
C LEU A 66 7.33 -4.05 -39.52
N GLU A 67 7.93 -3.89 -38.33
CA GLU A 67 8.77 -4.93 -37.77
C GLU A 67 7.88 -6.12 -37.43
N ALA A 68 8.28 -7.30 -37.89
CA ALA A 68 7.60 -8.55 -37.62
C ALA A 68 7.31 -8.64 -36.12
N ALA A 69 6.04 -8.89 -35.76
CA ALA A 69 5.61 -8.96 -34.38
C ALA A 69 6.60 -9.81 -33.57
N ALA A 70 7.30 -9.16 -32.63
CA ALA A 70 8.21 -9.85 -31.73
C ALA A 70 7.46 -11.04 -31.11
N PRO A 71 8.11 -12.21 -30.95
CA PRO A 71 7.44 -13.38 -30.39
C PRO A 71 6.82 -12.99 -29.05
N VAL A 72 5.51 -13.28 -28.90
CA VAL A 72 4.78 -13.10 -27.64
C VAL A 72 5.58 -13.82 -26.57
N ARG A 73 6.20 -13.06 -25.67
CA ARG A 73 6.92 -13.63 -24.54
C ARG A 73 5.86 -14.26 -23.66
N THR A 74 5.83 -15.58 -23.61
CA THR A 74 4.95 -16.28 -22.69
C THR A 74 5.43 -15.98 -21.28
N CYS A 75 4.62 -15.23 -20.54
CA CYS A 75 4.83 -14.98 -19.13
C CYS A 75 4.71 -16.33 -18.39
N SER A 76 5.85 -16.84 -17.94
CA SER A 76 5.98 -18.10 -17.21
C SER A 76 6.98 -17.89 -16.08
N PRO A 77 6.78 -18.52 -14.91
CA PRO A 77 7.70 -18.41 -13.80
C PRO A 77 9.13 -18.73 -14.24
N GLY A 78 10.06 -17.79 -14.03
CA GLY A 78 11.48 -18.01 -14.32
C GLY A 78 12.09 -19.10 -13.43
N PRO A 79 13.23 -19.71 -13.80
CA PRO A 79 13.97 -20.62 -12.93
C PRO A 79 14.73 -19.82 -11.86
N VAL A 80 14.01 -19.17 -10.95
CA VAL A 80 14.60 -18.38 -9.86
C VAL A 80 14.67 -19.20 -8.58
N THR A 81 15.78 -19.08 -7.87
CA THR A 81 15.84 -19.54 -6.47
C THR A 81 15.41 -18.36 -5.61
N PHE A 82 14.20 -18.45 -5.05
CA PHE A 82 13.70 -17.44 -4.14
C PHE A 82 14.24 -17.66 -2.72
N GLN A 83 14.90 -16.64 -2.18
CA GLN A 83 15.29 -16.58 -0.78
C GLN A 83 14.54 -15.40 -0.13
N PRO A 84 13.64 -15.64 0.83
CA PRO A 84 12.90 -14.56 1.46
C PRO A 84 13.83 -13.64 2.23
N THR A 85 13.60 -12.34 2.09
CA THR A 85 14.23 -11.31 2.94
C THR A 85 13.51 -11.21 4.28
N ALA A 86 14.13 -10.53 5.25
CA ALA A 86 13.48 -10.24 6.51
C ALA A 86 12.31 -9.28 6.27
N TRP A 87 11.12 -9.64 6.75
CA TRP A 87 9.94 -8.81 6.62
C TRP A 87 10.07 -7.54 7.46
N VAL A 88 9.64 -6.40 6.91
CA VAL A 88 9.61 -5.12 7.61
C VAL A 88 8.20 -4.89 8.19
N PRO A 89 8.05 -4.76 9.51
CA PRO A 89 6.73 -4.62 10.12
C PRO A 89 6.09 -3.26 9.80
N PRO A 90 4.75 -3.16 9.88
CA PRO A 90 4.05 -1.90 9.74
C PRO A 90 4.23 -0.99 10.97
N PRO A 91 3.94 0.32 10.86
CA PRO A 91 3.82 1.19 12.01
C PRO A 91 2.60 0.82 12.86
N THR A 92 2.47 1.48 14.02
CA THR A 92 1.23 1.41 14.80
C THR A 92 0.08 2.01 13.99
N ALA A 93 -1.09 1.37 14.01
CA ALA A 93 -2.28 1.84 13.31
C ALA A 93 -2.87 3.11 13.95
N ARG A 94 -3.62 3.88 13.16
CA ARG A 94 -4.42 5.06 13.56
C ARG A 94 -3.64 6.19 14.23
N VAL A 95 -2.65 6.73 13.55
CA VAL A 95 -1.87 7.90 14.04
C VAL A 95 -2.52 9.27 13.75
N ALA A 96 -3.75 9.31 13.22
CA ALA A 96 -4.54 10.54 13.03
C ALA A 96 -3.83 11.65 12.20
N ALA A 97 -2.98 11.26 11.25
CA ALA A 97 -2.18 12.18 10.42
C ALA A 97 -2.91 12.67 9.15
N CYS A 98 -3.89 11.93 8.66
CA CYS A 98 -4.62 12.21 7.43
C CYS A 98 -6.12 12.37 7.72
N SER A 99 -6.71 13.45 7.23
CA SER A 99 -8.17 13.59 7.12
C SER A 99 -8.72 12.70 5.99
N PRO A 100 -10.02 12.32 6.04
CA PRO A 100 -10.64 11.55 4.95
C PRO A 100 -10.48 12.20 3.57
N THR A 101 -10.53 13.53 3.49
CA THR A 101 -10.34 14.27 2.23
C THR A 101 -8.92 14.12 1.69
N GLN A 102 -7.89 14.24 2.54
CA GLN A 102 -6.50 14.06 2.12
C GLN A 102 -6.26 12.64 1.59
N ILE A 103 -6.86 11.62 2.20
CA ILE A 103 -6.73 10.23 1.76
C ILE A 103 -7.32 10.04 0.35
N GLN A 104 -8.49 10.61 0.09
CA GLN A 104 -9.13 10.52 -1.23
C GLN A 104 -8.33 11.25 -2.32
N VAL A 105 -7.79 12.43 -2.00
CA VAL A 105 -6.92 13.17 -2.93
C VAL A 105 -5.63 12.38 -3.19
N LEU A 106 -4.99 11.84 -2.15
CA LEU A 106 -3.80 10.99 -2.29
C LEU A 106 -4.08 9.80 -3.21
N ALA A 107 -5.13 9.03 -2.96
CA ALA A 107 -5.50 7.88 -3.79
C ALA A 107 -5.74 8.28 -5.26
N THR A 108 -6.40 9.41 -5.48
CA THR A 108 -6.62 9.94 -6.83
C THR A 108 -5.30 10.32 -7.52
N CYS A 109 -4.35 10.87 -6.76
CA CYS A 109 -3.06 11.30 -7.29
C CYS A 109 -2.07 10.16 -7.58
N MET A 110 -2.27 8.99 -6.97
CA MET A 110 -1.50 7.79 -7.30
C MET A 110 -1.94 7.12 -8.61
N ASN A 111 -3.09 7.50 -9.17
CA ASN A 111 -3.63 6.91 -10.41
C ASN A 111 -2.94 7.41 -11.68
N ASN A 112 -2.60 8.70 -11.70
CA ASN A 112 -2.44 9.36 -12.99
C ASN A 112 -0.99 9.28 -13.45
N ASP A 113 -0.79 8.63 -14.60
CA ASP A 113 0.43 8.79 -15.43
C ASP A 113 0.70 10.26 -15.76
N THR A 114 -0.32 11.12 -15.62
CA THR A 114 -0.22 12.58 -15.74
C THR A 114 -0.47 13.28 -14.41
N VAL A 115 0.57 13.92 -13.88
CA VAL A 115 0.45 14.77 -12.69
C VAL A 115 -0.49 15.95 -13.01
N THR A 116 -1.68 15.94 -12.42
CA THR A 116 -2.64 17.05 -12.55
C THR A 116 -2.22 18.23 -11.69
N ALA A 117 -2.68 19.45 -12.01
CA ALA A 117 -2.42 20.63 -11.18
C ALA A 117 -2.89 20.46 -9.72
N ALA A 118 -4.02 19.77 -9.51
CA ALA A 118 -4.54 19.46 -8.18
C ALA A 118 -3.59 18.53 -7.40
N CYS A 119 -3.01 17.54 -8.08
CA CYS A 119 -2.02 16.66 -7.45
C CYS A 119 -0.72 17.40 -7.14
N SER A 120 -0.20 18.21 -8.06
CA SER A 120 0.95 19.07 -7.79
C SER A 120 0.73 19.96 -6.57
N GLN A 121 -0.44 20.59 -6.47
CA GLN A 121 -0.82 21.39 -5.30
C GLN A 121 -0.88 20.53 -4.03
N PHE A 122 -1.50 19.36 -4.07
CA PHE A 122 -1.58 18.45 -2.93
C PHE A 122 -0.20 18.06 -2.40
N TRP A 123 0.74 17.70 -3.28
CA TRP A 123 2.10 17.32 -2.91
C TRP A 123 2.97 18.46 -2.38
N GLN A 124 2.64 19.71 -2.73
CA GLN A 124 3.42 20.90 -2.35
C GLN A 124 2.85 21.67 -1.17
N ALA A 125 1.59 21.39 -0.79
CA ALA A 125 0.89 22.11 0.26
C ALA A 125 1.36 21.68 1.66
N PRO A 126 1.94 22.59 2.48
CA PRO A 126 2.51 22.24 3.79
C PRO A 126 1.53 21.58 4.76
N GLU A 127 0.24 21.88 4.65
CA GLU A 127 -0.82 21.25 5.44
C GLU A 127 -0.95 19.72 5.21
N ASN A 128 -0.41 19.21 4.10
CA ASN A 128 -0.42 17.78 3.77
C ASN A 128 0.85 17.04 4.23
N ASP A 129 1.90 17.75 4.68
CA ASP A 129 3.20 17.15 5.01
C ASP A 129 3.12 16.04 6.07
N SER A 130 2.23 16.18 7.05
CA SER A 130 2.02 15.15 8.07
C SER A 130 1.36 13.90 7.49
N CYS A 131 0.34 14.08 6.67
CA CYS A 131 -0.34 12.99 5.98
C CYS A 131 0.59 12.26 5.00
N LEU A 132 1.32 13.01 4.17
CA LEU A 132 2.24 12.45 3.17
C LEU A 132 3.37 11.62 3.81
N ARG A 133 3.96 12.13 4.90
CA ARG A 133 4.99 11.39 5.67
C ARG A 133 4.45 10.15 6.37
N CYS A 134 3.18 10.16 6.77
CA CYS A 134 2.56 8.98 7.34
C CYS A 134 2.25 7.95 6.24
N ALA A 135 1.70 8.40 5.12
CA ALA A 135 1.16 7.54 4.09
C ALA A 135 2.25 6.84 3.28
N ASN A 136 3.37 7.49 2.96
CA ASN A 136 4.44 6.91 2.15
C ASN A 136 5.76 6.78 2.91
N THR A 137 6.45 5.66 2.69
CA THR A 137 7.74 5.37 3.29
C THR A 137 8.79 5.05 2.23
N PRO A 138 10.02 5.57 2.38
CA PRO A 138 11.08 5.30 1.42
C PRO A 138 11.55 3.84 1.48
N GLU A 139 12.15 3.39 0.40
CA GLU A 139 12.83 2.09 0.32
C GLU A 139 13.88 1.94 1.44
N GLY A 140 13.95 0.75 2.05
CA GLY A 140 14.92 0.46 3.12
C GLY A 140 14.53 1.00 4.51
N ALA A 141 13.35 1.61 4.67
CA ALA A 141 12.83 1.97 5.98
C ALA A 141 12.73 0.73 6.91
N THR A 142 13.04 0.91 8.18
CA THR A 142 12.95 -0.16 9.20
C THR A 142 11.52 -0.42 9.67
N VAL A 143 10.59 0.45 9.26
CA VAL A 143 9.14 0.34 9.44
C VAL A 143 8.51 0.73 8.11
N ARG A 144 7.64 -0.15 7.58
CA ARG A 144 7.03 0.05 6.26
C ARG A 144 5.64 0.66 6.43
N GLY A 145 5.46 1.86 5.91
CA GLY A 145 4.21 2.61 5.98
C GLY A 145 3.07 1.96 5.18
N PRO A 146 1.92 2.62 5.10
CA PRO A 146 0.75 2.18 4.31
C PRO A 146 1.10 2.00 2.83
N LEU A 147 1.92 2.91 2.33
CA LEU A 147 2.53 2.89 1.02
C LEU A 147 4.04 2.86 1.20
N TYR A 148 4.73 2.21 0.28
CA TYR A 148 6.18 2.19 0.27
C TYR A 148 6.73 2.21 -1.13
N ASP A 149 7.84 2.92 -1.30
CA ASP A 149 8.54 3.02 -2.56
C ASP A 149 9.53 1.86 -2.71
N GLN A 150 9.62 1.32 -3.93
CA GLN A 150 10.62 0.35 -4.33
C GLN A 150 11.03 0.67 -5.77
N GLY A 151 12.18 1.33 -5.93
CA GLY A 151 12.62 1.87 -7.21
C GLY A 151 11.63 2.90 -7.81
N ALA A 152 11.05 2.57 -8.96
CA ALA A 152 10.16 3.45 -9.73
C ALA A 152 8.68 3.31 -9.36
N TYR A 153 8.33 2.40 -8.44
CA TYR A 153 6.95 2.05 -8.13
C TYR A 153 6.65 2.27 -6.65
N THR A 154 5.41 2.66 -6.36
CA THR A 154 4.87 2.75 -5.00
C THR A 154 3.86 1.63 -4.79
N TYR A 155 4.07 0.82 -3.75
CA TYR A 155 3.27 -0.35 -3.44
C TYR A 155 2.39 -0.10 -2.21
N VAL A 156 1.21 -0.74 -2.21
CA VAL A 156 0.34 -0.79 -1.04
C VAL A 156 0.83 -1.88 -0.10
N ASN A 157 0.99 -1.57 1.19
CA ASN A 157 1.46 -2.50 2.21
C ASN A 157 0.33 -3.41 2.72
N TYR A 158 -0.20 -4.29 1.85
CA TYR A 158 -1.16 -5.32 2.26
C TYR A 158 -0.66 -6.21 3.40
N PRO A 159 0.61 -6.68 3.41
CA PRO A 159 1.14 -7.44 4.53
C PRO A 159 1.02 -6.69 5.86
N GLY A 160 1.34 -5.39 5.85
CA GLY A 160 1.19 -4.50 6.99
C GLY A 160 -0.25 -4.40 7.45
N CYS A 161 -1.19 -4.18 6.53
CA CYS A 161 -2.62 -4.13 6.85
C CYS A 161 -3.10 -5.44 7.50
N ILE A 162 -2.72 -6.60 6.94
CA ILE A 162 -3.09 -7.91 7.48
C ILE A 162 -2.49 -8.11 8.88
N ALA A 163 -1.24 -7.71 9.11
CA ALA A 163 -0.62 -7.76 10.44
C ALA A 163 -1.36 -6.87 11.45
N ALA A 164 -1.71 -5.64 11.08
CA ALA A 164 -2.45 -4.72 11.94
C ALA A 164 -3.86 -5.25 12.26
N MET A 165 -4.57 -5.79 11.27
CA MET A 165 -5.92 -6.35 11.45
C MET A 165 -5.95 -7.66 12.25
N SER A 166 -4.92 -8.50 12.10
CA SER A 166 -4.78 -9.72 12.89
C SER A 166 -4.22 -9.48 14.30
N GLY A 167 -3.62 -8.31 14.54
CA GLY A 167 -2.95 -7.99 15.81
C GLY A 167 -1.61 -8.71 16.00
N ASP A 168 -1.04 -9.32 14.95
CA ASP A 168 0.24 -10.02 15.00
C ASP A 168 1.24 -9.42 14.00
N THR A 169 2.12 -8.57 14.54
CA THR A 169 3.23 -7.93 13.80
C THR A 169 4.55 -8.68 13.94
N SER A 170 4.52 -9.97 14.31
CA SER A 170 5.72 -10.81 14.39
C SER A 170 6.15 -11.36 13.02
N GLN A 171 7.41 -11.79 12.92
CA GLN A 171 7.96 -12.48 11.73
C GLN A 171 7.27 -13.81 11.39
N GLY A 172 6.45 -14.34 12.30
CA GLY A 172 5.66 -15.56 12.11
C GLY A 172 4.19 -15.31 11.81
N GLY A 173 3.73 -14.06 11.92
CA GLY A 173 2.34 -13.66 11.75
C GLY A 173 1.85 -13.69 10.31
N CYS A 174 0.55 -13.46 10.13
CA CYS A 174 -0.10 -13.56 8.82
C CYS A 174 0.40 -12.53 7.82
N GLY A 175 0.68 -11.30 8.27
CA GLY A 175 1.29 -10.28 7.42
C GLY A 175 2.65 -10.72 6.90
N ALA A 176 3.55 -11.16 7.78
CA ALA A 176 4.88 -11.63 7.39
C ALA A 176 4.85 -12.81 6.40
N ARG A 177 3.90 -13.74 6.56
CA ARG A 177 3.71 -14.87 5.63
C ARG A 177 3.19 -14.41 4.28
N TYR A 178 2.26 -13.44 4.27
CA TYR A 178 1.74 -12.83 3.05
C TYR A 178 2.83 -12.08 2.28
N ASP A 179 3.68 -11.31 2.96
CA ASP A 179 4.82 -10.62 2.34
C ASP A 179 5.79 -11.59 1.65
N ARG A 180 6.04 -12.76 2.26
CA ARG A 180 6.88 -13.81 1.65
C ARG A 180 6.26 -14.40 0.39
N LEU A 181 4.94 -14.55 0.34
CA LEU A 181 4.29 -14.98 -0.90
C LEU A 181 4.47 -13.92 -1.98
N LEU A 182 4.10 -12.67 -1.70
CA LEU A 182 4.21 -11.59 -2.69
C LEU A 182 5.64 -11.42 -3.21
N SER A 183 6.63 -11.51 -2.31
CA SER A 183 8.05 -11.44 -2.69
C SER A 183 8.48 -12.63 -3.55
N CYS A 184 7.93 -13.82 -3.30
CA CYS A 184 8.18 -15.00 -4.12
C CYS A 184 7.55 -14.83 -5.50
N GLU A 185 6.29 -14.43 -5.56
CA GLU A 185 5.57 -14.14 -6.81
C GLU A 185 6.28 -13.09 -7.65
N ASP A 186 6.72 -11.99 -7.04
CA ASP A 186 7.50 -10.94 -7.72
C ASP A 186 8.82 -11.49 -8.28
N ALA A 187 9.54 -12.33 -7.52
CA ALA A 187 10.77 -12.95 -8.01
C ALA A 187 10.54 -13.85 -9.23
N PHE A 188 9.41 -14.57 -9.29
CA PHE A 188 9.09 -15.47 -10.41
C PHE A 188 8.43 -14.74 -11.60
N CYS A 189 7.66 -13.68 -11.35
CA CYS A 189 6.73 -13.08 -12.31
C CYS A 189 6.92 -11.57 -12.54
N GLY A 190 7.84 -10.89 -11.84
CA GLY A 190 8.03 -9.42 -11.92
C GLY A 190 8.50 -8.90 -13.29
N HIS A 191 8.80 -9.79 -14.25
CA HIS A 191 9.15 -9.45 -15.63
C HIS A 191 8.01 -9.67 -16.62
N CYS A 192 6.83 -10.07 -16.14
CA CYS A 192 5.67 -10.30 -16.98
C CYS A 192 4.99 -9.01 -17.39
N ASP A 193 4.37 -9.04 -18.57
CA ASP A 193 3.40 -8.04 -18.96
C ASP A 193 2.09 -8.21 -18.18
N VAL A 194 1.24 -7.19 -18.30
CA VAL A 194 -0.06 -7.13 -17.62
C VAL A 194 -1.02 -8.25 -18.05
N ASP A 195 -0.88 -8.75 -19.28
CA ASP A 195 -1.78 -9.75 -19.86
C ASP A 195 -1.46 -11.17 -19.40
N GLY A 196 -0.18 -11.46 -19.09
CA GLY A 196 0.28 -12.78 -18.66
C GLY A 196 0.47 -12.94 -17.14
N ILE A 197 0.53 -11.84 -16.39
CA ILE A 197 0.88 -11.84 -14.97
C ILE A 197 0.01 -12.81 -14.15
N ASP A 198 -1.30 -12.81 -14.34
CA ASP A 198 -2.20 -13.68 -13.58
C ASP A 198 -1.89 -15.16 -13.77
N ALA A 199 -1.58 -15.58 -14.99
CA ALA A 199 -1.22 -16.97 -15.29
C ALA A 199 0.12 -17.36 -14.66
N CYS A 200 1.09 -16.44 -14.61
CA CYS A 200 2.37 -16.68 -13.95
C CYS A 200 2.21 -16.76 -12.43
N LEU A 201 1.47 -15.85 -11.82
CA LEU A 201 1.19 -15.91 -10.37
C LEU A 201 0.56 -17.25 -10.01
N ASP A 202 -0.43 -17.71 -10.79
CA ASP A 202 -1.04 -19.05 -10.63
C ASP A 202 -0.04 -20.20 -10.70
N ALA A 203 0.91 -20.11 -11.61
CA ALA A 203 1.93 -21.13 -11.82
C ALA A 203 3.01 -21.08 -10.73
N ALA A 204 3.37 -19.88 -10.26
CA ALA A 204 4.28 -19.67 -9.14
C ALA A 204 3.68 -20.23 -7.84
N ASP A 205 2.42 -19.93 -7.55
CA ASP A 205 1.65 -20.44 -6.41
C ASP A 205 1.60 -21.97 -6.36
N LYS A 206 1.51 -22.63 -7.53
CA LYS A 206 1.49 -24.11 -7.62
C LYS A 206 2.88 -24.72 -7.68
N GLY A 207 3.90 -23.91 -7.93
CA GLY A 207 5.29 -24.31 -8.13
C GLY A 207 6.21 -23.73 -7.05
N GLY A 208 7.10 -22.83 -7.46
CA GLY A 208 8.18 -22.30 -6.62
C GLY A 208 7.72 -21.60 -5.34
N CYS A 209 6.49 -21.08 -5.30
CA CYS A 209 5.91 -20.37 -4.17
C CYS A 209 4.91 -21.18 -3.35
N ALA A 210 4.68 -22.46 -3.67
CA ALA A 210 3.62 -23.27 -3.05
C ALA A 210 3.69 -23.36 -1.52
N THR A 211 4.91 -23.37 -0.95
CA THR A 211 5.07 -23.39 0.52
C THR A 211 4.58 -22.10 1.19
N TYR A 212 4.72 -20.95 0.52
CA TYR A 212 4.25 -19.66 1.03
C TYR A 212 2.75 -19.48 0.79
N ALA A 213 2.25 -19.93 -0.37
CA ALA A 213 0.83 -19.89 -0.71
C ALA A 213 -0.02 -20.70 0.28
N ALA A 214 0.46 -21.89 0.67
CA ALA A 214 -0.21 -22.72 1.68
C ALA A 214 -0.27 -22.06 3.08
N ALA A 215 0.58 -21.08 3.36
CA ALA A 215 0.65 -20.41 4.66
C ALA A 215 -0.32 -19.22 4.78
N LEU A 216 -1.12 -18.93 3.75
CA LEU A 216 -2.00 -17.76 3.67
C LEU A 216 -3.40 -17.93 4.25
N ASP A 217 -3.78 -19.12 4.72
CA ASP A 217 -5.12 -19.33 5.26
C ASP A 217 -5.49 -18.32 6.37
N CYS A 218 -4.50 -17.87 7.13
CA CYS A 218 -4.70 -16.89 8.20
C CYS A 218 -4.79 -15.42 7.70
N ALA A 219 -4.35 -15.14 6.47
CA ALA A 219 -4.47 -13.82 5.84
C ALA A 219 -5.84 -13.60 5.18
N LYS A 220 -6.49 -14.66 4.69
CA LYS A 220 -7.77 -14.63 3.95
C LYS A 220 -8.88 -13.87 4.67
N THR A 221 -8.98 -14.00 6.00
CA THR A 221 -10.02 -13.32 6.78
C THR A 221 -9.82 -11.81 6.84
N GLN A 222 -8.57 -11.33 6.72
CA GLN A 222 -8.23 -9.91 6.80
C GLN A 222 -8.13 -9.25 5.42
N GLU A 223 -7.91 -10.04 4.37
CA GLU A 223 -7.69 -9.54 3.02
C GLU A 223 -8.81 -8.60 2.55
N THR A 224 -10.08 -8.96 2.77
CA THR A 224 -11.23 -8.10 2.38
C THR A 224 -11.30 -6.76 3.15
N ALA A 225 -10.70 -6.69 4.34
CA ALA A 225 -10.57 -5.44 5.08
C ALA A 225 -9.45 -4.56 4.51
N CYS A 226 -8.46 -5.17 3.85
CA CYS A 226 -7.30 -4.51 3.26
C CYS A 226 -7.46 -4.18 1.77
N THR A 227 -8.42 -4.81 1.08
CA THR A 227 -8.61 -4.66 -0.37
C THR A 227 -9.89 -3.94 -0.75
N GLY A 228 -9.83 -3.00 -1.69
CA GLY A 228 -10.93 -2.26 -2.27
C GLY A 228 -11.54 -2.92 -3.49
N ALA A 229 -12.40 -2.19 -4.20
CA ALA A 229 -12.92 -2.62 -5.50
C ALA A 229 -11.86 -2.49 -6.62
N ASP A 230 -10.87 -1.63 -6.38
CA ASP A 230 -9.75 -1.31 -7.26
C ASP A 230 -8.55 -0.83 -6.40
N TYR A 231 -7.45 -0.48 -7.08
CA TYR A 231 -6.24 0.05 -6.44
C TYR A 231 -6.50 1.30 -5.58
N PHE A 232 -7.44 2.17 -5.97
CA PHE A 232 -7.75 3.36 -5.17
C PHE A 232 -8.44 2.98 -3.87
N GLY A 233 -9.36 2.03 -3.94
CA GLY A 233 -9.98 1.45 -2.77
C GLY A 233 -8.96 0.80 -1.84
N ASP A 234 -7.93 0.15 -2.39
CA ASP A 234 -6.81 -0.41 -1.62
C ASP A 234 -6.05 0.69 -0.88
N VAL A 235 -5.61 1.74 -1.60
CA VAL A 235 -4.91 2.90 -1.01
C VAL A 235 -5.77 3.56 0.07
N VAL A 236 -7.04 3.84 -0.21
CA VAL A 236 -7.96 4.46 0.76
C VAL A 236 -8.06 3.60 2.02
N LYS A 237 -8.26 2.29 1.90
CA LYS A 237 -8.39 1.39 3.06
C LYS A 237 -7.11 1.34 3.89
N VAL A 238 -5.97 1.11 3.25
CA VAL A 238 -4.70 0.91 3.96
C VAL A 238 -4.20 2.23 4.57
N VAL A 239 -4.29 3.35 3.85
CA VAL A 239 -3.94 4.67 4.41
C VAL A 239 -4.90 5.07 5.53
N SER A 240 -6.21 4.80 5.41
CA SER A 240 -7.16 5.08 6.49
C SER A 240 -6.87 4.28 7.75
N LEU A 241 -6.47 3.01 7.62
CA LEU A 241 -6.15 2.16 8.76
C LEU A 241 -4.98 2.72 9.59
N PHE A 242 -3.93 3.18 8.93
CA PHE A 242 -2.71 3.61 9.62
C PHE A 242 -2.68 5.11 9.90
N CYS A 243 -3.14 5.94 8.98
CA CYS A 243 -2.99 7.39 9.04
C CYS A 243 -4.30 8.14 9.28
N GLY A 244 -5.47 7.50 9.13
CA GLY A 244 -6.77 8.16 9.27
C GLY A 244 -7.04 8.70 10.68
N GLN A 245 -7.76 9.83 10.73
CA GLN A 245 -8.39 10.40 11.93
C GLN A 245 -9.69 9.67 12.30
#